data_AF-A0A6G2DWC8-F1
#
_entry.id   AF-A0A6G2DWC8-F1
#
_cell.length_a   1.000
_cell.length_b   1.000
_cell.length_c   1.000
_cell.angle_alpha   90.00
_cell.angle_beta   90.00
_cell.angle_gamma   90.00
#
_symmetry.space_group_name_H-M   'P 1'
#
loop_
_entity.id
_entity.type
_entity.pdbx_description
1 polymer ?
#
loop_
_entity_poly.entity_id
_entity_poly.type
_entity_poly.pdbx_seq_one_letter_code
_entity_poly.pdbx_strand_id
1 'polypeptide(L)'
;MLLQKELIPMIEDNLPNMAYAEKDIAKFFLKQQPLNDYSSKALCEYLNVSKATLTRFAKKCGFKGFRQFIFKYQEMIREKEKLALYTEATEKVLSDYEEMLRKTYTVLDEVQLERIAEMI
;
A
#
# COMPACT_ATOMS: atom_id res chain seq x y z
N MET A 1 9.13 7.25 1.81
CA MET A 1 8.39 5.97 1.63
C MET A 1 7.01 5.95 2.33
N LEU A 2 6.39 7.12 2.57
CA LEU A 2 5.11 7.23 3.31
C LEU A 2 3.88 6.69 2.54
N LEU A 3 3.98 6.47 1.22
CA LEU A 3 2.84 6.04 0.38
C LEU A 3 2.69 4.52 0.21
N GLN A 4 3.69 3.73 0.62
CA GLN A 4 3.60 2.25 0.59
C GLN A 4 2.85 1.66 1.79
N LYS A 5 2.64 2.46 2.84
CA LYS A 5 2.20 1.96 4.14
C LYS A 5 0.70 1.72 4.29
N GLU A 6 -0.12 1.98 3.27
CA GLU A 6 -1.57 1.88 3.45
C GLU A 6 -2.16 0.57 2.95
N LEU A 7 -1.70 0.00 1.83
CA LEU A 7 -2.44 -1.09 1.19
C LEU A 7 -2.48 -2.38 2.00
N ILE A 8 -1.35 -2.82 2.55
CA ILE A 8 -1.26 -4.07 3.32
C ILE A 8 -2.03 -3.95 4.64
N PRO A 9 -1.80 -2.90 5.47
CA PRO A 9 -2.61 -2.69 6.67
C PRO A 9 -4.11 -2.56 6.36
N MET A 10 -4.50 -1.86 5.28
CA MET A 10 -5.91 -1.78 4.87
C MET A 10 -6.53 -3.16 4.60
N ILE A 11 -5.79 -4.10 4.02
CA ILE A 11 -6.28 -5.47 3.79
C ILE A 11 -6.37 -6.23 5.11
N GLU A 12 -5.35 -6.13 5.97
CA GLU A 12 -5.28 -6.84 7.26
C GLU A 12 -6.36 -6.36 8.24
N ASP A 13 -6.51 -5.05 8.41
CA ASP A 13 -7.48 -4.42 9.31
C ASP A 13 -8.93 -4.79 8.94
N ASN A 14 -9.19 -5.02 7.66
CA ASN A 14 -10.52 -5.37 7.16
C ASN A 14 -10.76 -6.88 7.02
N LEU A 15 -9.73 -7.71 7.20
CA LEU A 15 -9.82 -9.17 7.08
C LEU A 15 -10.92 -9.79 7.97
N PRO A 16 -11.17 -9.35 9.21
CA PRO A 16 -12.26 -9.87 10.04
C PRO A 16 -13.64 -9.68 9.41
N ASN A 17 -13.83 -8.59 8.65
CA ASN A 17 -15.11 -8.20 8.03
C ASN A 17 -15.35 -8.86 6.66
N MET A 18 -14.40 -9.66 6.16
CA MET A 18 -14.47 -10.31 4.85
C MET A 18 -15.21 -11.65 4.90
N ALA A 19 -15.99 -11.94 3.86
CA ALA A 19 -16.56 -13.26 3.63
C ALA A 19 -15.45 -14.25 3.21
N TYR A 20 -15.74 -15.55 3.23
CA TYR A 20 -14.76 -16.60 2.93
C TYR A 20 -13.99 -16.36 1.60
N ALA A 21 -14.71 -16.15 0.50
CA ALA A 21 -14.09 -15.87 -0.81
C ALA A 21 -13.29 -14.55 -0.84
N GLU A 22 -13.67 -13.55 -0.04
CA GLU A 22 -12.94 -12.28 0.06
C GLU A 22 -11.65 -12.45 0.88
N LYS A 23 -11.65 -13.32 1.90
CA LYS A 23 -10.45 -13.68 2.66
C LYS A 23 -9.44 -14.43 1.79
N ASP A 24 -9.90 -15.26 0.85
CA ASP A 24 -8.98 -15.94 -0.09
C ASP A 24 -8.34 -14.95 -1.06
N ILE A 25 -9.12 -13.96 -1.54
CA ILE A 25 -8.59 -12.83 -2.31
C ILE A 25 -7.57 -12.02 -1.47
N ALA A 26 -7.88 -11.74 -0.21
CA ALA A 26 -6.98 -11.02 0.70
C ALA A 26 -5.65 -11.76 0.88
N LYS A 27 -5.70 -13.06 1.23
CA LYS A 27 -4.51 -13.91 1.39
C LYS A 27 -3.66 -13.95 0.12
N PHE A 28 -4.29 -13.93 -1.06
CA PHE A 28 -3.58 -13.87 -2.32
C PHE A 28 -2.77 -12.57 -2.45
N PHE A 29 -3.38 -11.41 -2.26
CA PHE A 29 -2.70 -10.12 -2.38
C PHE A 29 -1.69 -9.86 -1.25
N LEU A 30 -1.90 -10.41 -0.05
CA LEU A 30 -0.95 -10.30 1.06
C LEU A 30 0.39 -11.03 0.82
N LYS A 31 0.47 -11.94 -0.16
CA LYS A 31 1.74 -12.56 -0.57
C LYS A 31 2.65 -11.57 -1.31
N GLN A 32 2.11 -10.44 -1.77
CA GLN A 32 2.84 -9.37 -2.46
C GLN A 32 3.71 -9.88 -3.61
N GLN A 33 3.16 -10.82 -4.38
CA GLN A 33 3.83 -11.40 -5.53
C GLN A 33 3.46 -10.60 -6.80
N PRO A 34 4.43 -10.37 -7.70
CA PRO A 34 4.14 -9.82 -9.01
C PRO A 34 3.31 -10.82 -9.82
N LEU A 35 2.42 -10.29 -10.66
CA LEU A 35 1.54 -11.07 -11.53
C LEU A 35 1.86 -10.78 -12.99
N ASN A 36 1.71 -11.81 -13.83
CA ASN A 36 1.85 -11.68 -15.28
C ASN A 36 0.65 -10.95 -15.91
N ASP A 37 -0.56 -11.14 -15.37
CA ASP A 37 -1.77 -10.44 -15.79
C ASP A 37 -2.60 -10.01 -14.57
N TYR A 38 -2.90 -8.72 -14.52
CA TYR A 38 -3.70 -8.09 -13.46
C TYR A 38 -5.15 -7.82 -13.90
N SER A 39 -5.55 -8.28 -15.09
CA SER A 39 -6.89 -8.12 -15.59
C SER A 39 -7.89 -8.77 -14.64
N SER A 40 -9.05 -8.13 -14.45
CA SER A 40 -10.09 -8.69 -13.59
C SER A 40 -10.58 -10.05 -14.09
N LYS A 41 -10.47 -10.32 -15.40
CA LYS A 41 -10.83 -11.61 -16.00
C LYS A 41 -9.87 -12.70 -15.54
N ALA A 42 -8.56 -12.51 -15.73
CA ALA A 42 -7.55 -13.48 -15.31
C ALA A 42 -7.60 -13.74 -13.80
N LEU A 43 -7.81 -12.69 -13.00
CA LEU A 43 -7.92 -12.84 -11.54
C LEU A 43 -9.19 -13.54 -11.09
N CYS A 44 -10.31 -13.35 -11.79
CA CYS A 44 -11.54 -14.13 -11.52
C CYS A 44 -11.31 -15.62 -11.79
N GLU A 45 -10.67 -15.94 -12.91
CA GLU A 45 -10.37 -17.32 -13.30
C GLU A 45 -9.38 -17.96 -12.32
N TYR A 46 -8.29 -17.27 -12.00
CA TYR A 46 -7.23 -17.75 -11.12
C TYR A 46 -7.71 -17.97 -9.67
N LEU A 47 -8.50 -17.05 -9.13
CA LEU A 47 -9.01 -17.14 -7.76
C LEU A 47 -10.34 -17.89 -7.66
N ASN A 48 -10.91 -18.33 -8.79
CA ASN A 48 -12.23 -18.94 -8.89
C ASN A 48 -13.33 -18.08 -8.21
N VAL A 49 -13.38 -16.79 -8.58
CA VAL A 49 -14.35 -15.82 -8.03
C VAL A 49 -15.02 -15.01 -9.13
N SER A 50 -16.16 -14.41 -8.80
CA SER A 50 -16.83 -13.45 -9.69
C SER A 50 -16.19 -12.06 -9.63
N LYS A 51 -16.37 -11.25 -10.69
CA LYS A 51 -16.00 -9.82 -10.70
C LYS A 51 -16.68 -9.03 -9.57
N ALA A 52 -17.90 -9.42 -9.20
CA ALA A 52 -18.62 -8.81 -8.09
C ALA A 52 -17.92 -9.08 -6.75
N THR A 53 -17.39 -10.30 -6.56
CA THR A 53 -16.61 -10.65 -5.37
C THR A 53 -15.33 -9.82 -5.26
N LEU A 54 -14.56 -9.68 -6.36
CA LEU A 54 -13.38 -8.79 -6.41
C LEU A 54 -13.75 -7.34 -6.06
N THR A 55 -14.90 -6.87 -6.54
CA THR A 55 -15.38 -5.51 -6.27
C THR A 55 -15.77 -5.32 -4.81
N ARG A 56 -16.47 -6.28 -4.20
CA ARG A 56 -16.82 -6.22 -2.77
C ARG A 56 -15.58 -6.28 -1.88
N PHE A 57 -14.63 -7.16 -2.18
CA PHE A 57 -13.33 -7.20 -1.51
C PHE A 57 -12.65 -5.82 -1.54
N ALA A 58 -12.49 -5.23 -2.72
CA ALA A 58 -11.86 -3.92 -2.85
C ALA A 58 -12.61 -2.82 -2.07
N LYS A 59 -13.95 -2.84 -2.09
CA LYS A 59 -14.76 -1.90 -1.31
C LYS A 59 -14.59 -2.07 0.20
N LYS A 60 -14.45 -3.31 0.69
CA LYS A 60 -14.17 -3.58 2.10
C LYS A 60 -12.78 -3.08 2.52
N CYS A 61 -11.80 -3.07 1.61
CA CYS A 61 -10.50 -2.45 1.86
C CYS A 61 -10.50 -0.91 1.70
N GLY A 62 -11.66 -0.26 1.54
CA GLY A 62 -11.77 1.20 1.43
C GLY A 62 -11.67 1.79 0.02
N PHE A 63 -11.63 0.96 -1.03
CA PHE A 63 -11.54 1.44 -2.41
C PHE A 63 -12.92 1.63 -3.06
N LYS A 64 -13.02 2.51 -4.05
CA LYS A 64 -14.25 2.69 -4.86
C LYS A 64 -14.65 1.41 -5.61
N GLY A 65 -13.67 0.56 -5.93
CA GLY A 65 -13.88 -0.73 -6.56
C GLY A 65 -12.56 -1.38 -6.98
N PHE A 66 -12.66 -2.54 -7.63
CA PHE A 66 -11.50 -3.39 -7.91
C PHE A 66 -10.45 -2.74 -8.82
N ARG A 67 -10.86 -1.91 -9.78
CA ARG A 67 -9.92 -1.20 -10.67
C ARG A 67 -8.99 -0.26 -9.90
N GLN A 68 -9.51 0.45 -8.89
CA GLN A 68 -8.69 1.34 -8.07
C GLN A 68 -7.73 0.52 -7.20
N PHE A 69 -8.25 -0.55 -6.58
CA PHE A 69 -7.44 -1.47 -5.78
C PHE A 69 -6.27 -2.05 -6.57
N ILE A 70 -6.53 -2.62 -7.76
CA ILE A 70 -5.50 -3.31 -8.52
C ILE A 70 -4.43 -2.36 -9.06
N PHE A 71 -4.82 -1.13 -9.42
CA PHE A 71 -3.87 -0.08 -9.79
C PHE A 71 -2.92 0.24 -8.63
N LYS A 72 -3.45 0.41 -7.41
CA LYS A 72 -2.65 0.67 -6.21
C LYS A 72 -1.74 -0.50 -5.85
N TYR A 73 -2.23 -1.73 -5.96
CA TYR A 73 -1.41 -2.93 -5.77
C TYR A 73 -0.25 -3.00 -6.76
N GLN A 74 -0.48 -2.69 -8.03
CA GLN A 74 0.58 -2.64 -9.03
C GLN A 74 1.64 -1.57 -8.75
N GLU A 75 1.23 -0.39 -8.28
CA GLU A 75 2.18 0.65 -7.86
C GLU A 75 3.08 0.15 -6.73
N MET A 76 2.48 -0.45 -5.68
CA MET A 76 3.21 -1.02 -4.55
C MET A 76 4.21 -2.10 -5.00
N ILE A 77 3.81 -3.02 -5.89
CA ILE A 77 4.70 -4.08 -6.39
C ILE A 77 5.87 -3.50 -7.19
N ARG A 78 5.62 -2.55 -8.11
CA ARG A 78 6.69 -1.91 -8.90
C ARG A 78 7.70 -1.17 -8.01
N GLU A 79 7.21 -0.48 -7.00
CA GLU A 79 8.10 0.22 -6.07
C GLU A 79 8.90 -0.78 -5.22
N LYS A 80 8.27 -1.87 -4.74
CA LYS A 80 8.98 -2.95 -4.03
C LYS A 80 10.09 -3.57 -4.89
N GLU A 81 9.82 -3.84 -6.16
CA GLU A 81 10.82 -4.35 -7.11
C GLU A 81 11.95 -3.33 -7.33
N LYS A 82 11.62 -2.04 -7.45
CA LYS A 82 12.62 -0.97 -7.57
C LYS A 82 13.52 -0.87 -6.34
N LEU A 83 12.94 -1.00 -5.13
CA LEU A 83 13.70 -1.00 -3.88
C LEU A 83 14.61 -2.23 -3.79
N ALA A 84 14.15 -3.40 -4.23
CA ALA A 84 14.96 -4.62 -4.23
C ALA A 84 16.19 -4.57 -5.17
N LEU A 85 16.26 -3.60 -6.09
CA LEU A 85 17.43 -3.35 -6.94
C LEU A 85 18.47 -2.45 -6.27
N TYR A 86 18.18 -1.89 -5.10
CA TYR A 86 19.11 -1.03 -4.38
C TYR A 86 20.28 -1.84 -3.80
N THR A 87 21.46 -1.25 -3.89
CA THR A 87 22.64 -1.76 -3.17
C THR A 87 22.49 -1.45 -1.69
N GLU A 88 23.16 -2.24 -0.84
CA GLU A 88 23.20 -2.01 0.61
C GLU A 88 23.62 -0.57 0.96
N ALA A 89 24.56 0.01 0.21
CA ALA A 89 24.96 1.41 0.36
C ALA A 89 23.80 2.40 0.10
N THR A 90 22.98 2.13 -0.92
CA THR A 90 21.81 2.97 -1.24
C THR A 90 20.74 2.83 -0.16
N GLU A 91 20.49 1.61 0.33
CA GLU A 91 19.55 1.35 1.43
C GLU A 91 19.95 2.08 2.70
N LYS A 92 21.24 2.04 3.05
CA LYS A 92 21.78 2.74 4.21
C LYS A 92 21.57 4.25 4.11
N VAL A 93 21.91 4.85 2.97
CA VAL A 93 21.70 6.30 2.75
C VAL A 93 20.22 6.66 2.90
N LEU A 94 19.31 5.88 2.34
CA LEU A 94 17.87 6.11 2.48
C LEU A 94 17.40 5.97 3.93
N SER A 95 17.89 4.97 4.66
CA SER A 95 17.61 4.80 6.09
C SER A 95 18.09 6.00 6.90
N ASP A 96 19.30 6.50 6.65
CA ASP A 96 19.85 7.68 7.33
C ASP A 96 18.97 8.92 7.09
N TYR A 97 18.48 9.12 5.85
CA TYR A 97 17.54 10.19 5.54
C TYR A 97 16.19 10.04 6.25
N GLU A 98 15.63 8.83 6.33
CA GLU A 98 14.37 8.60 7.05
C GLU A 98 14.52 8.84 8.56
N GLU A 99 15.65 8.45 9.15
CA GLU A 99 15.95 8.72 10.55
C GLU A 99 16.11 10.23 10.80
N MET A 100 16.84 10.94 9.95
CA MET A 100 17.00 12.39 10.05
C MET A 100 15.63 13.09 10.00
N LEU A 101 14.79 12.71 9.04
CA LEU A 101 13.43 13.26 8.92
C LEU A 101 12.59 12.99 10.17
N ARG A 102 12.63 11.77 10.70
CA ARG A 102 11.94 11.42 11.95
C ARG A 102 12.41 12.28 13.12
N LYS A 103 13.72 12.46 13.26
CA LYS A 103 14.30 13.34 14.29
C LYS A 103 13.83 14.78 14.13
N THR A 104 13.79 15.30 12.91
CA THR A 104 13.27 16.65 12.63
C THR A 104 11.83 16.79 13.13
N TYR A 105 10.95 15.82 12.87
CA TYR A 105 9.57 15.86 13.39
C TYR A 105 9.51 15.87 14.93
N THR A 106 10.45 15.21 15.63
CA THR A 106 10.44 15.19 17.11
C THR A 106 10.85 16.52 17.75
N VAL A 107 11.59 17.36 17.04
CA VAL A 107 12.04 18.68 17.53
C VAL A 107 11.23 19.83 16.93
N LEU A 108 10.26 19.52 16.06
CA LEU A 108 9.40 20.51 15.42
C LEU A 108 8.40 21.07 16.43
N ASP A 109 8.42 22.38 16.66
CA ASP A 109 7.41 23.10 17.43
C ASP A 109 6.44 23.78 16.45
N GLU A 110 5.24 23.23 16.31
CA GLU A 110 4.21 23.75 15.41
C GLU A 110 3.80 25.18 15.77
N VAL A 111 3.71 25.51 17.07
CA VAL A 111 3.31 26.84 17.52
C VAL A 111 4.37 27.88 17.17
N GLN A 112 5.64 27.50 17.28
CA GLN A 112 6.74 28.35 16.85
C GLN A 112 6.73 28.57 15.32
N LEU A 113 6.43 27.54 14.55
CA LEU A 113 6.36 27.63 13.09
C LEU A 113 5.21 28.52 12.63
N GLU A 114 4.02 28.37 13.19
CA GLU A 114 2.87 29.25 12.89
C GLU A 114 3.22 30.71 13.17
N ARG A 115 3.80 30.99 14.34
CA ARG A 115 4.21 32.35 14.70
C ARG A 115 5.23 32.93 13.71
N ILE A 116 6.21 32.13 13.26
CA ILE A 116 7.19 32.59 12.26
C ILE A 116 6.51 32.81 10.90
N ALA A 117 5.60 31.92 10.49
CA ALA A 117 4.89 32.03 9.22
C ALA A 117 4.05 33.31 9.13
N GLU A 118 3.47 33.78 10.24
CA GLU A 118 2.76 35.06 10.29
C GLU A 118 3.68 36.30 10.19
N MET A 119 5.00 36.12 10.35
CA MET A 119 5.99 37.21 10.29
C MET A 119 6.61 37.40 8.89
N ILE A 120 6.31 36.52 7.93
CA ILE A 120 6.85 36.53 6.54
C ILE A 120 5.76 36.89 5.55
#